data_AF-A0A5C1DGR8-F1
#
_entry.id   AF-A0A5C1DGR8-F1
#
_cell.length_a   1.000
_cell.length_b   1.000
_cell.length_c   1.000
_cell.angle_alpha   90.00
_cell.angle_beta   90.00
_cell.angle_gamma   90.00
#
_symmetry.space_group_name_H-M   'P 1'
#
loop_
_entity.id
_entity.type
_entity.pdbx_description
1 polymer ?
#
loop_
_entity_poly.entity_id
_entity_poly.type
_entity_poly.pdbx_seq_one_letter_code
_entity_poly.pdbx_strand_id
1 'polypeptide(L)'
;MAGDLLITNIDEDDLSELLNAGGELVSTIFHSDKHGQTHWDSWLGRLTQGINGSTINNRVGLPPHFYINFKQSTYQGTGKPLFSRIIWASLRPLTIVSSNPALAGWGAAKSAYEAEQAFRQALQHSAITLEIYGYNGTDLVNRGTGGVHAELAYMKLAPE
;
A
#
# COMPACT_ATOMS: atom_id res chain seq x y z
N MET A 1 -10.16 0.00 7.41
CA MET A 1 -9.14 -1.06 7.24
C MET A 1 -7.78 -0.39 7.37
N ALA A 2 -6.70 -1.11 7.63
CA ALA A 2 -5.35 -0.55 7.69
C ALA A 2 -4.42 -1.44 6.86
N GLY A 3 -3.61 -0.84 5.98
CA GLY A 3 -2.59 -1.58 5.25
C GLY A 3 -1.52 -2.17 6.17
N ASP A 4 -1.10 -3.39 5.87
CA ASP A 4 0.05 -4.08 6.46
C ASP A 4 1.36 -3.56 5.85
N LEU A 5 1.34 -3.28 4.55
CA LEU A 5 2.40 -2.67 3.78
C LEU A 5 1.83 -1.51 2.97
N LEU A 6 2.66 -0.51 2.70
CA LEU A 6 2.26 0.68 1.97
C LEU A 6 3.20 0.97 0.81
N ILE A 7 2.60 1.42 -0.29
CA ILE A 7 3.27 1.76 -1.54
C ILE A 7 2.85 3.18 -1.91
N THR A 8 3.84 4.04 -2.14
CA THR A 8 3.61 5.46 -2.39
C THR A 8 2.96 5.72 -3.74
N ASN A 9 3.35 4.96 -4.75
CA ASN A 9 2.82 5.06 -6.10
C ASN A 9 3.02 3.73 -6.83
N ILE A 10 2.04 3.34 -7.64
CA ILE A 10 2.16 2.27 -8.64
C ILE A 10 1.81 2.82 -10.02
N ASP A 11 2.17 2.10 -11.08
CA ASP A 11 1.64 2.32 -12.43
C ASP A 11 0.69 1.19 -12.87
N GLU A 12 0.22 1.23 -14.12
CA GLU A 12 -0.67 0.22 -14.69
C GLU A 12 -0.02 -1.18 -14.78
N ASP A 13 1.28 -1.24 -15.07
CA ASP A 13 2.02 -2.50 -15.16
C ASP A 13 2.18 -3.10 -13.76
N ASP A 14 2.48 -2.27 -12.77
CA ASP A 14 2.53 -2.65 -11.36
C ASP A 14 1.18 -3.16 -10.87
N LEU A 15 0.09 -2.43 -11.17
CA LEU A 15 -1.26 -2.85 -10.81
C LEU A 15 -1.60 -4.20 -11.46
N SER A 16 -1.39 -4.32 -12.76
CA SER A 16 -1.62 -5.56 -13.51
C SER A 16 -0.84 -6.73 -12.91
N GLU A 17 0.43 -6.52 -12.57
CA GLU A 17 1.26 -7.55 -11.94
C GLU A 17 0.76 -7.93 -10.55
N LEU A 18 0.35 -6.97 -9.71
CA LEU A 18 -0.21 -7.24 -8.39
C LEU A 18 -1.50 -8.06 -8.48
N LEU A 19 -2.38 -7.77 -9.44
CA LEU A 19 -3.60 -8.54 -9.67
C LEU A 19 -3.29 -9.93 -10.24
N ASN A 20 -2.37 -10.03 -11.20
CA ASN A 20 -1.89 -11.30 -11.75
C ASN A 20 -1.10 -12.16 -10.74
N ALA A 21 -0.62 -11.56 -9.65
CA ALA A 21 -0.04 -12.25 -8.50
C ALA A 21 -1.09 -12.72 -7.48
N GLY A 22 -2.38 -12.58 -7.79
CA GLY A 22 -3.49 -13.02 -6.95
C GLY A 22 -4.00 -11.97 -5.97
N GLY A 23 -3.65 -10.70 -6.19
CA GLY A 23 -4.17 -9.57 -5.44
C GLY A 23 -5.63 -9.27 -5.78
N GLU A 24 -6.43 -9.02 -4.75
CA GLU A 24 -7.83 -8.65 -4.85
C GLU A 24 -7.97 -7.13 -4.65
N LEU A 25 -8.28 -6.40 -5.72
CA LEU A 25 -8.47 -4.95 -5.65
C LEU A 25 -9.73 -4.59 -4.86
N VAL A 26 -9.57 -3.79 -3.83
CA VAL A 26 -10.69 -3.09 -3.20
C VAL A 26 -10.93 -1.82 -4.01
N SER A 27 -11.90 -1.85 -4.93
CA SER A 27 -12.23 -0.74 -5.86
C SER A 27 -12.91 0.44 -5.17
N THR A 28 -12.36 0.88 -4.04
CA THR A 28 -12.83 2.00 -3.23
C THR A 28 -11.63 2.83 -2.80
N ILE A 29 -11.67 4.12 -3.07
CA ILE A 29 -10.73 5.11 -2.55
C ILE A 29 -11.25 5.56 -1.18
N PHE A 30 -10.48 5.22 -0.15
CA PHE A 30 -10.75 5.58 1.23
C PHE A 30 -10.20 6.97 1.53
N HIS A 31 -10.85 7.66 2.47
CA HIS A 31 -10.45 9.01 2.90
C HIS A 31 -10.37 10.03 1.76
N SER A 32 -11.26 9.89 0.77
CA SER A 32 -11.32 10.81 -0.39
C SER A 32 -11.62 12.25 0.00
N ASP A 33 -12.25 12.48 1.17
CA ASP A 33 -12.47 13.77 1.80
C ASP A 33 -11.17 14.47 2.23
N LYS A 34 -10.07 13.73 2.40
CA LYS A 34 -8.78 14.22 2.92
C LYS A 34 -7.81 14.60 1.81
N HIS A 35 -8.32 15.19 0.74
CA HIS A 35 -7.52 15.50 -0.46
C HIS A 35 -6.63 16.73 -0.32
N GLY A 36 -6.86 17.59 0.68
CA GLY A 36 -6.10 18.84 0.86
C GLY A 36 -4.60 18.64 1.09
N GLN A 37 -3.79 19.63 0.70
CA GLN A 37 -2.32 19.61 0.78
C GLN A 37 -1.78 19.22 2.16
N THR A 38 -2.42 19.68 3.24
CA THR A 38 -2.02 19.38 4.63
C THR A 38 -2.01 17.88 4.95
N HIS A 39 -2.90 17.10 4.33
CA HIS A 39 -2.94 15.64 4.51
C HIS A 39 -1.77 14.96 3.82
N TRP A 40 -1.40 15.43 2.63
CA TRP A 40 -0.22 14.98 1.89
C TRP A 40 1.08 15.37 2.60
N ASP A 41 1.20 16.60 3.08
CA ASP A 41 2.39 17.04 3.84
C ASP A 41 2.55 16.23 5.12
N SER A 42 1.43 15.96 5.81
CA SER A 42 1.40 15.08 6.97
C SER A 42 1.87 13.67 6.61
N TRP A 43 1.42 13.13 5.47
CA TRP A 43 1.86 11.84 4.96
C TRP A 43 3.36 11.79 4.63
N LEU A 44 3.89 12.78 3.91
CA LEU A 44 5.31 12.86 3.59
C LEU A 44 6.18 12.93 4.85
N GLY A 45 5.82 13.79 5.81
CA GLY A 45 6.54 13.88 7.08
C GLY A 45 6.58 12.54 7.83
N ARG A 46 5.51 11.74 7.72
CA ARG A 46 5.44 10.39 8.30
C ARG A 46 6.32 9.40 7.57
N LEU A 47 6.33 9.40 6.24
CA LEU A 47 7.25 8.55 5.46
C LEU A 47 8.71 8.80 5.87
N THR A 48 9.11 10.07 5.98
CA THR A 48 10.46 10.44 6.42
C THR A 48 10.75 9.98 7.86
N GLN A 49 9.78 10.08 8.77
CA GLN A 49 9.92 9.55 10.13
C GLN A 49 10.03 8.02 10.16
N GLY A 50 9.25 7.33 9.33
CA GLY A 50 9.25 5.87 9.20
C GLY A 50 10.58 5.31 8.70
N ILE A 51 11.20 5.99 7.73
CA ILE A 51 12.54 5.66 7.22
C ILE A 51 13.61 5.84 8.31
N ASN A 52 13.42 6.81 9.22
CA ASN A 52 14.35 7.12 10.30
C ASN A 52 14.06 6.39 11.63
N GLY A 53 13.19 5.36 11.62
CA GLY A 53 12.89 4.56 12.82
C GLY A 53 12.06 5.27 13.89
N SER A 54 11.47 6.44 13.58
CA SER A 54 10.59 7.19 14.49
C SER A 54 9.14 6.71 14.41
N THR A 55 8.51 6.50 15.57
CA THR A 55 7.16 5.95 15.71
C THR A 55 6.09 6.90 15.15
N ILE A 56 5.42 6.52 14.05
CA ILE A 56 4.33 7.30 13.44
C ILE A 56 3.01 7.06 14.20
N ASN A 57 2.84 7.59 15.41
CA ASN A 57 1.76 7.15 16.32
C ASN A 57 0.32 7.55 15.98
N ASN A 58 0.02 8.18 14.83
CA ASN A 58 -1.33 8.70 14.61
C ASN A 58 -1.83 8.65 13.17
N ARG A 59 -2.57 7.62 12.73
CA ARG A 59 -3.13 7.53 11.36
C ARG A 59 -4.25 8.55 11.03
N VAL A 60 -4.54 9.48 11.94
CA VAL A 60 -5.46 10.60 11.67
C VAL A 60 -4.88 11.50 10.57
N GLY A 61 -5.73 11.82 9.60
CA GLY A 61 -5.38 12.72 8.50
C GLY A 61 -4.59 12.08 7.35
N LEU A 62 -4.57 10.75 7.22
CA LEU A 62 -3.99 10.10 6.04
C LEU A 62 -4.70 10.54 4.76
N PRO A 63 -3.96 10.78 3.68
CA PRO A 63 -4.53 11.14 2.40
C PRO A 63 -5.27 9.95 1.76
N PRO A 64 -6.02 10.22 0.68
CA PRO A 64 -6.71 9.23 -0.11
C PRO A 64 -5.82 8.04 -0.51
N HIS A 65 -6.34 6.83 -0.33
CA HIS A 65 -5.66 5.58 -0.70
C HIS A 65 -6.65 4.47 -1.04
N PHE A 66 -6.21 3.45 -1.77
CA PHE A 66 -6.97 2.21 -1.98
C PHE A 66 -6.19 0.99 -1.49
N TYR A 67 -6.86 -0.18 -1.48
CA TYR A 67 -6.26 -1.42 -0.99
C TYR A 67 -6.19 -2.52 -2.06
N ILE A 68 -5.15 -3.34 -1.97
CA ILE A 68 -5.08 -4.64 -2.64
C ILE A 68 -4.84 -5.71 -1.58
N ASN A 69 -5.72 -6.70 -1.51
CA ASN A 69 -5.66 -7.77 -0.52
C ASN A 69 -5.05 -9.03 -1.12
N PHE A 70 -4.11 -9.64 -0.40
CA PHE A 70 -3.51 -10.93 -0.76
C PHE A 70 -3.89 -11.98 0.28
N LYS A 71 -4.25 -13.17 -0.21
CA LYS A 71 -4.56 -14.36 0.60
C LYS A 71 -3.70 -15.51 0.11
N GLN A 72 -3.29 -16.40 1.01
CA GLN A 72 -2.49 -17.57 0.65
C GLN A 72 -3.15 -18.41 -0.44
N SER A 73 -4.49 -18.55 -0.41
CA SER A 73 -5.24 -19.39 -1.35
C SER A 73 -5.25 -18.90 -2.79
N THR A 74 -5.02 -17.61 -3.02
CA THR A 74 -5.04 -17.00 -4.37
C THR A 74 -3.66 -16.55 -4.83
N TYR A 75 -2.66 -16.58 -3.96
CA TYR A 75 -1.33 -16.03 -4.21
C TYR A 75 -0.58 -16.76 -5.34
N GLN A 76 -0.13 -15.98 -6.33
CA GLN A 76 0.59 -16.43 -7.52
C GLN A 76 1.85 -15.58 -7.79
N GLY A 77 2.30 -14.79 -6.82
CA GLY A 77 3.47 -13.89 -6.97
C GLY A 77 4.84 -14.58 -6.89
N THR A 78 4.90 -15.90 -6.66
CA THR A 78 6.17 -16.59 -6.41
C THR A 78 7.09 -16.55 -7.63
N GLY A 79 8.33 -16.11 -7.44
CA GLY A 79 9.35 -16.09 -8.49
C GLY A 79 9.08 -15.10 -9.63
N LYS A 80 8.16 -14.17 -9.46
CA LYS A 80 7.85 -13.13 -10.44
C LYS A 80 8.72 -11.89 -10.22
N PRO A 81 9.66 -11.55 -11.12
CA PRO A 81 10.64 -10.48 -10.84
C PRO A 81 10.03 -9.10 -10.64
N LEU A 82 8.97 -8.76 -11.39
CA LEU A 82 8.29 -7.47 -11.25
C LEU A 82 7.55 -7.40 -9.91
N PHE A 83 6.76 -8.42 -9.57
CA PHE A 83 6.14 -8.53 -8.24
C PHE A 83 7.17 -8.38 -7.11
N SER A 84 8.27 -9.12 -7.14
CA SER A 84 9.31 -9.05 -6.09
C SER A 84 9.91 -7.64 -5.98
N ARG A 85 10.05 -6.91 -7.09
CA ARG A 85 10.50 -5.51 -7.10
C ARG A 85 9.47 -4.56 -6.49
N ILE A 86 8.20 -4.69 -6.87
CA ILE A 86 7.10 -3.87 -6.33
C ILE A 86 7.02 -4.02 -4.81
N ILE A 87 7.00 -5.28 -4.37
CA ILE A 87 6.90 -5.60 -2.95
C ILE A 87 8.12 -5.09 -2.18
N TRP A 88 9.34 -5.21 -2.73
CA TRP A 88 10.54 -4.67 -2.08
C TRP A 88 10.53 -3.15 -1.90
N ALA A 89 9.87 -2.41 -2.80
CA ALA A 89 9.69 -0.97 -2.66
C ALA A 89 8.66 -0.58 -1.58
N SER A 90 7.87 -1.54 -1.08
CA SER A 90 6.88 -1.27 -0.04
C SER A 90 7.51 -1.04 1.32
N LEU A 91 6.92 -0.13 2.10
CA LEU A 91 7.34 0.14 3.47
C LEU A 91 6.33 -0.46 4.44
N ARG A 92 6.80 -0.77 5.64
CA ARG A 92 5.94 -1.21 6.74
C ARG A 92 5.65 -0.03 7.67
N PRO A 93 4.38 0.34 7.91
CA PRO A 93 4.05 1.39 8.89
C PRO A 93 4.46 0.95 10.30
N LEU A 94 5.22 1.79 11.01
CA LEU A 94 5.80 1.46 12.32
C LEU A 94 4.78 1.29 13.46
N THR A 95 3.51 1.68 13.27
CA THR A 95 2.55 1.86 14.37
C THR A 95 1.29 1.03 14.30
N ILE A 96 1.10 0.27 13.22
CA ILE A 96 0.20 -0.87 13.24
C ILE A 96 1.06 -2.13 13.22
N VAL A 97 1.75 -2.31 14.34
CA VAL A 97 2.18 -3.62 14.80
C VAL A 97 0.95 -4.28 15.42
N SER A 98 0.02 -4.82 14.62
CA SER A 98 -1.02 -5.69 15.20
C SER A 98 -1.78 -6.64 14.27
N SER A 99 -1.85 -6.44 12.95
CA SER A 99 -2.59 -7.39 12.09
C SER A 99 -1.75 -8.60 11.68
N ASN A 100 -0.52 -8.38 11.20
CA ASN A 100 0.35 -9.48 10.74
C ASN A 100 1.72 -9.49 11.44
N PRO A 101 1.89 -10.24 12.54
CA PRO A 101 3.18 -10.36 13.24
C PRO A 101 4.26 -11.03 12.38
N ALA A 102 3.90 -11.77 11.33
CA ALA A 102 4.86 -12.40 10.44
C ALA A 102 5.63 -11.38 9.59
N LEU A 103 5.16 -10.14 9.49
CA LEU A 103 5.89 -9.03 8.87
C LEU A 103 6.84 -8.30 9.84
N ALA A 104 7.03 -8.80 11.07
CA ALA A 104 7.91 -8.20 12.09
C ALA A 104 9.30 -7.80 11.54
N GLY A 105 9.88 -8.68 10.72
CA GLY A 105 11.21 -8.51 10.11
C GLY A 105 11.22 -7.84 8.74
N TRP A 106 10.15 -7.18 8.28
CA TRP A 106 10.06 -6.63 6.91
C TRP A 106 11.27 -5.77 6.52
N GLY A 107 11.68 -4.86 7.40
CA GLY A 107 12.82 -3.96 7.17
C GLY A 107 14.20 -4.65 7.13
N ALA A 108 14.27 -5.96 7.40
CA ALA A 108 15.51 -6.73 7.34
C ALA A 108 15.84 -7.25 5.94
N ALA A 109 14.86 -7.35 5.04
CA ALA A 109 15.08 -7.84 3.67
C ALA A 109 16.10 -6.98 2.93
N LYS A 110 17.11 -7.62 2.31
CA LYS A 110 18.21 -6.95 1.60
C LYS A 110 18.09 -7.03 0.08
N SER A 111 17.10 -7.75 -0.42
CA SER A 111 16.87 -7.95 -1.84
C SER A 111 15.39 -8.12 -2.16
N ALA A 112 15.04 -7.93 -3.44
CA ALA A 112 13.68 -8.18 -3.94
C ALA A 112 13.21 -9.61 -3.69
N TYR A 113 14.09 -10.58 -3.89
CA TYR A 113 13.81 -11.98 -3.60
C TYR A 113 13.52 -12.22 -2.12
N GLU A 114 14.33 -11.67 -1.21
CA GLU A 114 14.08 -11.79 0.23
C GLU A 114 12.77 -11.15 0.67
N ALA A 115 12.41 -10.00 0.09
CA ALA A 115 11.13 -9.35 0.36
C ALA A 115 9.94 -10.21 -0.09
N GLU A 116 10.01 -10.81 -1.29
CA GLU A 116 9.01 -11.77 -1.77
C GLU A 116 8.94 -13.01 -0.85
N GLN A 117 10.07 -13.56 -0.42
CA GLN A 117 10.09 -14.70 0.50
C GLN A 117 9.42 -14.35 1.84
N ALA A 118 9.72 -13.18 2.40
CA ALA A 118 9.09 -12.68 3.63
C ALA A 118 7.59 -12.46 3.43
N PHE A 119 7.17 -11.90 2.29
CA PHE A 119 5.77 -11.70 1.95
C PHE A 119 5.02 -13.03 1.87
N ARG A 120 5.60 -14.01 1.17
CA ARG A 120 5.05 -15.36 1.04
C ARG A 120 4.94 -16.07 2.39
N GLN A 121 5.97 -15.96 3.24
CA GLN A 121 5.92 -16.52 4.59
C GLN A 121 4.82 -15.85 5.41
N ALA A 122 4.71 -14.53 5.35
CA ALA A 122 3.69 -13.80 6.08
C ALA A 122 2.25 -14.14 5.63
N LEU A 123 2.05 -14.47 4.35
CA LEU A 123 0.77 -14.97 3.84
C LEU A 123 0.35 -16.31 4.46
N GLN A 124 1.28 -17.13 4.92
CA GLN A 124 0.96 -18.41 5.59
C GLN A 124 0.28 -18.20 6.95
N HIS A 125 0.40 -17.02 7.54
CA HIS A 125 -0.13 -16.70 8.86
C HIS A 125 -1.41 -15.86 8.79
N SER A 126 -1.52 -14.95 7.82
CA SER A 126 -2.73 -14.16 7.60
C SER A 126 -2.73 -13.55 6.20
N ALA A 127 -3.86 -12.96 5.81
CA ALA A 127 -3.89 -12.07 4.64
C ALA A 127 -2.90 -10.90 4.82
N ILE A 128 -2.48 -10.32 3.69
CA ILE A 128 -1.69 -9.09 3.65
C ILE A 128 -2.47 -8.05 2.85
N THR A 129 -2.62 -6.85 3.41
CA THR A 129 -3.26 -5.71 2.77
C THR A 129 -2.18 -4.71 2.32
N LEU A 130 -2.06 -4.49 1.01
CA LEU A 130 -1.28 -3.39 0.46
C LEU A 130 -2.14 -2.12 0.44
N GLU A 131 -1.55 -1.01 0.87
CA GLU A 131 -2.18 0.32 0.86
C GLU A 131 -1.46 1.22 -0.14
N ILE A 132 -2.19 1.69 -1.15
CA ILE A 132 -1.65 2.38 -2.31
C ILE A 132 -2.10 3.84 -2.29
N TYR A 133 -1.13 4.76 -2.38
CA TYR A 133 -1.36 6.20 -2.24
C TYR A 133 -1.31 7.00 -3.55
N GLY A 134 -0.84 6.42 -4.64
CA GLY A 134 -0.65 7.13 -5.91
C GLY A 134 -0.74 6.19 -7.10
N TYR A 135 -1.05 6.76 -8.26
CA TYR A 135 -1.19 6.06 -9.52
C TYR A 135 -0.56 6.86 -10.66
N ASN A 136 0.30 6.22 -11.46
CA ASN A 136 0.99 6.84 -12.61
C ASN A 136 1.71 8.16 -12.27
N GLY A 137 2.29 8.25 -11.07
CA GLY A 137 3.02 9.44 -10.61
C GLY A 137 2.11 10.58 -10.14
N THR A 138 0.81 10.33 -9.99
CA THR A 138 -0.18 11.30 -9.56
C THR A 138 -0.91 10.83 -8.29
N ASP A 139 -1.48 11.77 -7.55
CA ASP A 139 -2.35 11.44 -6.43
C ASP A 139 -3.67 10.82 -6.95
N LEU A 140 -4.26 9.92 -6.17
CA LEU A 140 -5.49 9.22 -6.58
C LEU A 140 -6.70 10.16 -6.80
N VAL A 141 -6.69 11.29 -6.10
CA VAL A 141 -7.70 12.33 -6.23
C VAL A 141 -7.01 13.69 -6.33
N ASN A 142 -7.64 14.61 -7.05
CA ASN A 142 -7.16 15.98 -7.18
C ASN A 142 -7.20 16.70 -5.83
N ARG A 143 -6.07 17.28 -5.41
CA ARG A 143 -5.95 17.95 -4.09
C ARG A 143 -6.87 19.14 -3.89
N GLY A 144 -7.24 19.83 -4.96
CA GLY A 144 -8.10 21.02 -4.92
C GLY A 144 -9.58 20.71 -5.05
N THR A 145 -9.95 19.68 -5.81
CA THR A 145 -11.36 19.39 -6.14
C THR A 145 -11.91 18.13 -5.50
N GLY A 146 -11.05 17.24 -4.97
CA GLY A 146 -11.45 15.92 -4.47
C GLY A 146 -11.92 14.94 -5.55
N GLY A 147 -11.88 15.35 -6.83
CA GLY A 147 -12.27 14.49 -7.95
C GLY A 147 -11.25 13.37 -8.18
N VAL A 148 -11.74 12.16 -8.43
CA VAL A 148 -10.91 10.99 -8.76
C VAL A 148 -10.13 11.23 -10.05
N HIS A 149 -8.87 10.79 -10.09
CA HIS A 149 -8.07 10.84 -11.31
C HIS A 149 -8.73 10.03 -12.45
N ALA A 150 -8.63 10.51 -13.69
CA ALA A 150 -9.36 9.93 -14.83
C ALA A 150 -9.07 8.44 -15.06
N GLU A 151 -7.82 8.03 -14.84
CA GLU A 151 -7.38 6.64 -14.97
C GLU A 151 -7.95 5.72 -13.89
N LEU A 152 -8.46 6.29 -12.79
CA LEU A 152 -9.09 5.58 -11.69
C LEU A 152 -10.60 5.83 -11.64
N ALA A 153 -11.21 6.38 -12.70
CA ALA A 153 -12.63 6.72 -12.72
C ALA A 153 -13.57 5.53 -12.51
N TYR A 154 -13.07 4.29 -12.64
CA TYR A 154 -13.80 3.06 -12.32
C TYR A 154 -13.88 2.76 -10.81
N MET A 155 -13.03 3.40 -9.98
CA MET A 155 -13.05 3.24 -8.53
C MET A 155 -14.15 4.10 -7.90
N LYS A 156 -14.75 3.57 -6.82
CA LYS A 156 -15.74 4.31 -6.03
C LYS A 156 -15.05 5.14 -4.95
N LEU A 157 -15.66 6.25 -4.55
CA LEU A 157 -15.27 6.92 -3.31
C LEU A 157 -15.95 6.23 -2.13
N ALA A 158 -15.23 6.01 -1.03
CA ALA A 158 -15.83 5.49 0.19
C ALA A 158 -16.90 6.48 0.71
N PRO A 159 -18.11 6.02 1.05
CA PRO A 159 -19.03 6.87 1.80
C PRO A 159 -18.42 7.18 3.17
N GLU A 160 -18.58 8.43 3.62
CA GLU A 160 -18.14 8.89 4.95
C GLU A 160 -18.83 8.15 6.10
#